data_AF-X1LVC8-F1
#
_entry.id   AF-X1LVC8-F1
#
_cell.length_a   1.000
_cell.length_b   1.000
_cell.length_c   1.000
_cell.angle_alpha   90.00
_cell.angle_beta   90.00
_cell.angle_gamma   90.00
#
_symmetry.space_group_name_H-M   'P 1'
#
loop_
_entity.id
_entity.type
_entity.pdbx_description
1 polymer ?
#
loop_
_entity_poly.entity_id
_entity_poly.type
_entity_poly.pdbx_seq_one_letter_code
_entity_poly.pdbx_strand_id
1 'polypeptide(L)' 'LKKGPGRFAEGVYIAGPDFEKGFARFHAAIERVDLGPKFPKRDPRNLARVKAVVDALITEKVK' A
#
# COMPACT_ATOMS: atom_id res chain seq x y z
N LEU A 1 30.91 -4.52 4.12
CA LEU A 1 30.05 -5.66 4.50
C LEU A 1 29.47 -6.32 3.25
N LYS A 2 29.91 -7.52 2.87
CA LYS A 2 29.27 -8.31 1.80
C LYS A 2 28.13 -9.08 2.47
N LYS A 3 26.89 -8.62 2.32
CA LYS A 3 25.72 -9.32 2.87
C LYS A 3 25.63 -10.68 2.18
N GLY A 4 25.57 -11.76 2.97
CA GLY A 4 25.39 -13.13 2.45
C GLY A 4 24.07 -13.28 1.69
N PRO A 5 23.82 -14.45 1.06
CA PRO A 5 22.58 -14.67 0.31
C PRO A 5 21.36 -14.33 1.18
N GLY A 6 20.44 -13.54 0.62
CA GLY A 6 19.30 -13.01 1.35
C GLY A 6 18.48 -14.16 1.94
N ARG A 7 18.45 -14.24 3.27
CA ARG A 7 17.79 -15.28 4.09
C ARG A 7 16.34 -15.64 3.71
N PHE A 8 15.68 -14.85 2.87
CA PHE A 8 14.31 -15.06 2.42
C PHE A 8 14.13 -14.96 0.89
N ALA A 9 15.20 -14.86 0.10
CA ALA A 9 15.09 -14.53 -1.32
C ALA A 9 14.22 -15.53 -2.09
N GLU A 10 14.49 -16.83 -1.95
CA GLU A 10 13.73 -17.91 -2.60
C GLU A 10 12.26 -17.93 -2.16
N GLY A 11 12.00 -17.83 -0.86
CA GLY A 11 10.63 -17.79 -0.33
C GLY A 11 9.84 -16.57 -0.80
N VAL A 12 10.49 -15.40 -0.95
CA VAL A 12 9.85 -14.19 -1.49
C VAL A 12 9.48 -14.36 -2.96
N TYR A 13 10.34 -14.99 -3.77
CA TYR A 13 10.02 -15.27 -5.18
C TYR A 13 8.84 -16.24 -5.30
N ILE A 14 8.80 -17.30 -4.49
CA ILE A 14 7.71 -18.28 -4.51
C ILE A 14 6.38 -17.67 -4.04
N ALA A 15 6.41 -16.82 -3.00
CA ALA A 15 5.21 -16.21 -2.42
C ALA A 15 4.64 -15.04 -3.22
N GLY A 16 5.31 -14.61 -4.31
CA GLY A 16 4.88 -13.48 -5.14
C GLY A 16 3.41 -13.57 -5.60
N PRO A 17 2.98 -14.66 -6.26
CA PRO A 17 1.61 -14.83 -6.72
C PRO A 17 0.57 -14.82 -5.57
N ASP A 18 0.91 -15.43 -4.42
CA ASP A 18 0.03 -15.44 -3.25
C ASP A 18 -0.12 -14.04 -2.66
N PHE A 19 0.97 -13.28 -2.60
CA PHE A 19 0.95 -11.88 -2.18
C PHE A 19 0.11 -11.03 -3.14
N GLU A 20 0.33 -11.14 -4.45
CA GLU A 20 -0.44 -10.41 -5.46
C GLU A 20 -1.94 -10.68 -5.32
N LYS A 21 -2.33 -11.96 -5.21
CA LYS A 21 -3.71 -12.37 -5.00
C LYS A 21 -4.30 -11.83 -3.70
N GLY A 22 -3.55 -11.93 -2.59
CA GLY A 22 -4.01 -11.45 -1.28
C GLY A 22 -4.11 -9.93 -1.19
N PHE A 23 -3.22 -9.22 -1.88
CA PHE A 23 -3.18 -7.76 -1.90
C PHE A 23 -4.13 -7.13 -2.92
N ALA A 24 -4.54 -7.87 -3.96
CA ALA A 24 -5.35 -7.37 -5.07
C ALA A 24 -6.57 -6.55 -4.63
N ARG A 25 -7.29 -6.98 -3.58
CA ARG A 25 -8.46 -6.23 -3.08
C ARG A 25 -8.09 -4.86 -2.51
N PHE A 26 -6.97 -4.78 -1.79
CA PHE A 26 -6.48 -3.54 -1.21
C PHE A 26 -5.88 -2.62 -2.28
N HIS A 27 -5.19 -3.20 -3.27
CA HIS A 27 -4.73 -2.47 -4.45
C HIS A 27 -5.90 -1.79 -5.15
N ALA A 28 -6.95 -2.56 -5.48
CA ALA A 28 -8.14 -2.03 -6.12
C ALA A 28 -8.90 -1.01 -5.26
N ALA A 29 -8.85 -1.13 -3.92
CA ALA A 29 -9.42 -0.14 -3.02
C ALA A 29 -8.65 1.19 -3.10
N ILE A 30 -7.31 1.15 -3.04
CA ILE A 30 -6.44 2.34 -3.14
C ILE A 30 -6.60 3.02 -4.50
N GLU A 31 -6.65 2.24 -5.59
CA GLU A 31 -6.75 2.75 -6.96
C GLU A 31 -8.01 3.60 -7.19
N ARG A 32 -9.10 3.30 -6.46
CA ARG A 32 -10.36 4.05 -6.55
C ARG A 32 -10.41 5.29 -5.65
N VAL A 33 -9.41 5.52 -4.81
CA VAL A 33 -9.43 6.64 -3.86
C VAL A 33 -9.26 7.96 -4.60
N ASP A 34 -10.26 8.84 -4.46
CA ASP A 34 -10.09 10.26 -4.77
C ASP A 34 -9.26 10.91 -3.66
N LEU A 35 -8.04 11.33 -4.02
CA LEU A 35 -7.14 12.01 -3.10
C LEU A 35 -7.43 13.51 -2.98
N GLY A 36 -8.35 14.05 -3.79
CA GLY A 36 -8.65 15.47 -3.85
C GLY A 36 -7.44 16.32 -4.29
N PRO A 37 -7.48 17.64 -4.02
CA PRO A 37 -6.43 18.56 -4.44
C PRO A 37 -5.08 18.26 -3.77
N LYS A 38 -3.99 18.57 -4.49
CA LYS A 38 -2.63 18.51 -3.98
C LYS A 38 -2.14 19.92 -3.64
N PHE A 39 -1.66 20.11 -2.42
CA PHE A 39 -1.15 21.40 -1.94
C PHE A 39 0.39 21.41 -1.89
N PRO A 40 1.03 22.58 -1.72
CA PRO A 40 2.48 22.69 -1.59
C PRO A 40 3.09 21.75 -0.54
N LYS A 41 4.38 21.46 -0.69
CA LYS A 41 5.11 20.60 0.25
C LYS A 41 4.97 21.12 1.68
N ARG A 42 4.69 20.22 2.63
CA ARG A 42 4.43 20.50 4.07
C ARG A 42 3.13 21.25 4.39
N ASP A 43 2.26 21.51 3.42
CA ASP A 43 0.92 22.03 3.73
C ASP A 43 0.12 21.00 4.56
N PRO A 44 -0.42 21.38 5.74
CA PRO A 44 -1.17 20.47 6.60
C PRO A 44 -2.38 19.81 5.92
N ARG A 45 -2.99 20.46 4.93
CA ARG A 45 -4.15 19.91 4.19
C ARG A 45 -3.80 18.64 3.41
N ASN A 46 -2.53 18.43 3.06
CA ASN A 46 -2.10 17.18 2.42
C ASN A 46 -2.27 15.95 3.33
N LEU A 47 -2.41 16.11 4.65
CA LEU A 47 -2.72 15.01 5.57
C LEU A 47 -4.09 14.37 5.27
N ALA A 48 -5.04 15.14 4.71
CA ALA A 48 -6.33 14.60 4.29
C ALA A 48 -6.18 13.52 3.21
N ARG A 49 -5.17 13.62 2.34
CA ARG A 49 -4.85 12.60 1.33
C ARG A 49 -4.42 11.28 1.96
N VAL A 50 -3.60 11.35 3.03
CA VAL A 50 -3.18 10.17 3.79
C VAL A 50 -4.37 9.54 4.48
N LYS A 51 -5.23 10.37 5.10
CA LYS A 51 -6.46 9.90 5.75
C LYS A 51 -7.36 9.15 4.75
N ALA A 52 -7.58 9.68 3.55
CA ALA A 52 -8.41 9.05 2.53
C ALA A 52 -7.94 7.64 2.15
N VAL A 53 -6.62 7.44 1.99
CA VAL A 53 -6.05 6.12 1.71
C VAL A 53 -6.24 5.16 2.89
N VAL A 54 -6.00 5.64 4.12
CA VAL A 54 -6.18 4.82 5.34
C VAL A 54 -7.64 4.42 5.53
N ASP A 55 -8.58 5.34 5.35
CA ASP A 55 -10.01 5.07 5.45
C ASP A 55 -10.45 3.99 4.43
N ALA A 56 -9.93 4.05 3.20
CA ALA A 56 -10.22 3.04 2.16
C ALA A 56 -9.69 1.65 2.54
N LEU A 57 -8.48 1.58 3.08
CA LEU A 57 -7.89 0.33 3.55
C LEU A 57 -8.62 -0.26 4.76
N ILE A 58 -9.03 0.57 5.72
CA ILE A 58 -9.84 0.13 6.88
C ILE A 58 -11.17 -0.41 6.39
N THR A 59 -11.85 0.35 5.51
CA THR A 59 -13.12 -0.06 4.93
C THR A 59 -12.99 -1.42 4.24
N GLU A 60 -11.96 -1.63 3.43
CA GLU A 60 -11.76 -2.91 2.75
C GLU A 60 -11.37 -4.06 3.69
N LYS A 61 -10.70 -3.76 4.80
CA LYS A 61 -10.31 -4.77 5.80
C LYS A 61 -11.48 -5.25 6.66
N VAL A 62 -12.41 -4.36 6.98
CA VAL A 62 -13.51 -4.61 7.92
C VAL A 62 -14.74 -5.22 7.24
N LYS A 63 -14.87 -5.09 5.92
CA LYS A 63 -15.84 -5.84 5.12
C LYS A 63 -15.63 -7.35 5.26
#